data_AF-A0A6A5QQP6-F1
#
_entry.id   AF-A0A6A5QQP6-F1
#
_cell.length_a   1.000
_cell.length_b   1.000
_cell.length_c   1.000
_cell.angle_alpha   90.00
_cell.angle_beta   90.00
_cell.angle_gamma   90.00
#
_symmetry.space_group_name_H-M   'P 1'
#
loop_
_entity.id
_entity.type
_entity.pdbx_description
1 polymer ?
#
loop_
_entity_poly.entity_id
_entity_poly.type
_entity_poly.pdbx_seq_one_letter_code
_entity_poly.pdbx_strand_id
1 'polypeptide(L)'
;PFRLKQIQYRSYQRVIEIYHFRATYLSVFDFRNLLRRDAHGYMDTLVGSDTLLKDQYIPPGDEVPAGCIEVAYLPGVFPRRKVSDGSALGFRMGNANIEWFCFERCISGEILERWMWDPESRKVQIAEGGVVDENDPRLLFDRVASLGKGTERRVVKAAHKEHNQWHGSLWDAKLRRVKV
;
A
#
# COMPACT_ATOMS: atom_id res chain seq x y z
N PRO A 1 -10.52 3.94 -18.10
CA PRO A 1 -10.20 5.22 -17.43
C PRO A 1 -10.35 5.13 -15.92
N PHE A 2 -9.32 5.52 -15.18
CA PHE A 2 -9.37 5.65 -13.73
C PHE A 2 -10.39 6.72 -13.31
N ARG A 3 -11.30 6.37 -12.40
CA ARG A 3 -12.44 7.23 -12.00
C ARG A 3 -12.59 7.39 -10.48
N LEU A 4 -11.66 6.87 -9.69
CA LEU A 4 -11.72 7.00 -8.24
C LEU A 4 -11.32 8.42 -7.85
N LYS A 5 -12.17 9.07 -7.06
CA LYS A 5 -11.89 10.40 -6.51
C LYS A 5 -11.25 10.24 -5.14
N GLN A 6 -10.02 10.69 -4.99
CA GLN A 6 -9.34 10.70 -3.71
C GLN A 6 -9.98 11.71 -2.73
N ILE A 7 -10.07 11.32 -1.46
CA ILE A 7 -10.46 12.23 -0.37
C ILE A 7 -9.36 13.25 -0.11
N GLN A 8 -9.72 14.51 0.13
CA GLN A 8 -8.75 15.55 0.47
C GLN A 8 -8.05 15.25 1.80
N TYR A 9 -6.75 15.57 1.88
CA TYR A 9 -5.92 15.24 3.04
C TYR A 9 -6.48 15.74 4.37
N ARG A 10 -7.03 16.98 4.41
CA ARG A 10 -7.67 17.53 5.62
C ARG A 10 -8.77 16.64 6.20
N SER A 11 -9.46 15.88 5.34
CA SER A 11 -10.54 14.97 5.71
C SER A 11 -10.09 13.51 5.85
N TYR A 12 -8.90 13.16 5.36
CA TYR A 12 -8.31 11.84 5.56
C TYR A 12 -7.78 11.74 7.00
N GLN A 13 -8.39 10.86 7.80
CA GLN A 13 -8.10 10.66 9.23
C GLN A 13 -7.81 9.19 9.56
N ARG A 14 -7.62 8.36 8.52
CA ARG A 14 -7.35 6.93 8.69
C ARG A 14 -5.86 6.74 8.97
N VAL A 15 -5.54 5.69 9.72
CA VAL A 15 -4.16 5.23 9.90
C VAL A 15 -3.65 4.71 8.56
N ILE A 16 -2.39 4.99 8.26
CA ILE A 16 -1.65 4.37 7.15
C ILE A 16 -0.84 3.22 7.75
N GLU A 17 -1.08 2.01 7.28
CA GLU A 17 -0.29 0.84 7.71
C GLU A 17 0.92 0.70 6.78
N ILE A 18 2.09 0.46 7.37
CA ILE A 18 3.35 0.27 6.66
C ILE A 18 3.73 -1.20 6.73
N TYR A 19 4.11 -1.75 5.58
CA TYR A 19 4.48 -3.15 5.42
C TYR A 19 5.84 -3.29 4.75
N HIS A 20 6.53 -4.38 5.05
CA HIS A 20 7.58 -4.93 4.21
C HIS A 20 6.98 -5.99 3.29
N PHE A 21 6.96 -5.71 2.00
CA PHE A 21 6.61 -6.68 0.96
C PHE A 21 7.82 -7.54 0.59
N ARG A 22 7.71 -8.85 0.73
CA ARG A 22 8.81 -9.81 0.48
C ARG A 22 9.03 -10.04 -1.02
N ALA A 23 9.73 -9.11 -1.67
CA ALA A 23 9.99 -9.15 -3.10
C ALA A 23 10.90 -10.32 -3.54
N THR A 24 11.56 -11.00 -2.60
CA THR A 24 12.28 -12.27 -2.83
C THR A 24 11.35 -13.42 -3.19
N TYR A 25 10.09 -13.39 -2.74
CA TYR A 25 9.10 -14.42 -3.02
C TYR A 25 8.31 -14.10 -4.30
N LEU A 26 7.93 -12.84 -4.47
CA LEU A 26 7.11 -12.41 -5.59
C LEU A 26 7.51 -11.01 -6.04
N SER A 27 7.83 -10.83 -7.32
CA SER A 27 8.14 -9.49 -7.82
C SER A 27 6.90 -8.60 -7.79
N VAL A 28 7.08 -7.27 -7.69
CA VAL A 28 5.97 -6.30 -7.77
C VAL A 28 5.21 -6.43 -9.10
N PHE A 29 5.93 -6.78 -10.18
CA PHE A 29 5.33 -7.03 -11.49
C PHE A 29 4.41 -8.25 -11.47
N ASP A 30 4.87 -9.37 -10.91
CA ASP A 30 4.08 -10.60 -10.81
C ASP A 30 2.90 -10.42 -9.86
N PHE A 31 3.10 -9.77 -8.72
CA PHE A 31 2.03 -9.40 -7.80
C PHE A 31 0.93 -8.64 -8.52
N ARG A 32 1.28 -7.59 -9.28
CA ARG A 32 0.32 -6.81 -10.07
C ARG A 32 -0.44 -7.69 -11.08
N ASN A 33 0.21 -8.68 -11.68
CA ASN A 33 -0.44 -9.58 -12.65
C ASN A 33 -1.43 -10.56 -11.97
N LEU A 34 -1.30 -10.82 -10.67
CA LEU A 34 -2.27 -11.58 -9.88
C LEU A 34 -3.52 -10.74 -9.52
N LEU A 35 -3.39 -9.42 -9.52
CA LEU A 35 -4.47 -8.51 -9.13
C LEU A 35 -5.56 -8.44 -10.22
N ARG A 36 -6.66 -9.14 -9.97
CA ARG A 36 -7.87 -9.05 -10.80
C ARG A 36 -8.89 -8.04 -10.26
N ARG A 37 -9.63 -7.41 -11.18
CA ARG A 37 -10.70 -6.46 -10.86
C ARG A 37 -11.92 -7.12 -10.22
N ASP A 38 -12.33 -8.27 -10.73
CA ASP A 38 -13.50 -9.00 -10.25
C ASP A 38 -13.28 -9.62 -8.86
N ALA A 39 -12.09 -10.19 -8.63
CA ALA A 39 -11.73 -10.78 -7.34
C ALA A 39 -11.40 -9.70 -6.29
N HIS A 40 -10.45 -8.81 -6.59
CA HIS A 40 -9.84 -7.93 -5.58
C HIS A 40 -10.29 -6.46 -5.68
N GLY A 41 -11.08 -6.11 -6.69
CA GLY A 41 -11.42 -4.71 -6.97
C GLY A 41 -10.25 -3.88 -7.48
N TYR A 42 -9.19 -4.50 -8.01
CA TYR A 42 -8.07 -3.79 -8.62
C TYR A 42 -8.53 -2.96 -9.82
N MET A 43 -8.16 -1.69 -9.85
CA MET A 43 -8.61 -0.73 -10.86
C MET A 43 -7.49 -0.34 -11.83
N ASP A 44 -6.37 0.16 -11.30
CA ASP A 44 -5.26 0.67 -12.11
C ASP A 44 -4.00 0.86 -11.25
N THR A 45 -2.87 1.11 -11.93
CA THR A 45 -1.61 1.55 -11.31
C THR A 45 -1.39 3.04 -11.60
N LEU A 46 -1.21 3.83 -10.54
CA LEU A 46 -0.70 5.19 -10.65
C LEU A 46 0.78 5.23 -10.27
N VAL A 47 1.50 6.24 -10.74
CA VAL A 47 2.89 6.50 -10.38
C VAL A 47 2.95 7.89 -9.78
N GLY A 48 3.34 7.95 -8.51
CA GLY A 48 3.58 9.19 -7.77
C GLY A 48 5.06 9.36 -7.46
N SER A 49 5.49 10.57 -7.10
CA SER A 49 6.86 10.81 -6.66
C SER A 49 7.07 10.33 -5.23
N ASP A 50 8.22 9.72 -4.97
CA ASP A 50 8.69 9.42 -3.62
C ASP A 50 9.45 10.65 -3.09
N THR A 51 8.77 11.42 -2.25
CA THR A 51 9.35 12.59 -1.59
C THR A 51 10.02 12.25 -0.25
N LEU A 52 9.94 11.00 0.20
CA LEU A 52 10.56 10.51 1.44
C LEU A 52 12.03 10.14 1.21
N LEU A 53 12.41 9.71 0.00
CA LEU A 53 13.78 9.30 -0.32
C LEU A 53 14.85 10.41 -0.23
N LYS A 54 14.48 11.69 -0.29
CA LYS A 54 15.47 12.78 -0.46
C LYS A 54 16.08 13.32 0.84
N ASP A 55 15.43 13.10 1.99
CA ASP A 55 15.79 13.81 3.23
C ASP A 55 15.75 12.96 4.52
N GLN A 56 15.59 11.63 4.43
CA GLN A 56 15.32 10.82 5.63
C GLN A 56 16.55 10.06 6.10
N TYR A 57 17.10 10.51 7.24
CA TYR A 57 17.90 9.63 8.09
C TYR A 57 17.03 8.44 8.49
N ILE A 58 17.50 7.24 8.17
CA ILE A 58 16.88 5.99 8.63
C ILE A 58 17.66 5.59 9.89
N PRO A 59 17.03 5.62 11.08
CA PRO A 59 17.66 5.14 12.29
C PRO A 59 18.10 3.68 12.14
N PRO A 60 19.22 3.27 12.77
CA PRO A 60 19.59 1.87 12.85
C PRO A 60 18.45 1.04 13.46
N GLY A 61 18.02 -0.01 12.77
CA GLY A 61 16.88 -0.85 13.11
C GLY A 61 15.61 -0.56 12.31
N ASP A 62 15.51 0.60 11.65
CA ASP A 62 14.38 0.98 10.79
C ASP A 62 14.68 0.73 9.30
N GLU A 63 15.77 0.02 8.98
CA GLU A 63 16.10 -0.31 7.60
C GLU A 63 15.15 -1.35 7.01
N VAL A 64 14.69 -1.11 5.79
CA VAL A 64 13.98 -2.12 5.00
C VAL A 64 14.91 -3.31 4.76
N PRO A 65 14.54 -4.54 5.16
CA PRO A 65 15.39 -5.71 4.98
C PRO A 65 15.74 -5.96 3.51
N ALA A 66 16.90 -6.58 3.27
CA ALA A 66 17.32 -6.94 1.92
C ALA A 66 16.26 -7.82 1.21
N GLY A 67 15.89 -7.44 -0.01
CA GLY A 67 14.87 -8.14 -0.78
C GLY A 67 13.42 -7.88 -0.32
N CYS A 68 13.22 -6.94 0.61
CA CYS A 68 11.91 -6.39 0.91
C CYS A 68 11.72 -5.01 0.25
N ILE A 69 10.45 -4.62 0.06
CA ILE A 69 10.04 -3.30 -0.41
C ILE A 69 9.10 -2.71 0.62
N GLU A 70 9.31 -1.45 1.00
CA GLU A 70 8.36 -0.74 1.87
C GLU A 70 7.09 -0.39 1.10
N VAL A 71 5.95 -0.71 1.71
CA VAL A 71 4.62 -0.53 1.15
C VAL A 71 3.72 0.20 2.13
N ALA A 72 3.07 1.27 1.68
CA ALA A 72 2.05 1.96 2.45
C ALA A 72 0.64 1.55 2.01
N TYR A 73 -0.21 1.20 2.97
CA TYR A 73 -1.63 0.95 2.76
C TYR A 73 -2.48 2.14 3.21
N LEU A 74 -3.26 2.69 2.28
CA LEU A 74 -4.17 3.82 2.52
C LEU A 74 -5.63 3.35 2.46
N PRO A 75 -6.22 2.92 3.60
CA PRO A 75 -7.62 2.49 3.64
C PRO A 75 -8.59 3.66 3.42
N GLY A 76 -9.63 3.47 2.61
CA GLY A 76 -10.67 4.47 2.41
C GLY A 76 -10.25 5.80 1.81
N VAL A 77 -9.11 5.81 1.12
CA VAL A 77 -8.63 6.99 0.40
C VAL A 77 -9.53 7.34 -0.79
N PHE A 78 -10.30 6.38 -1.31
CA PHE A 78 -11.27 6.56 -2.39
C PHE A 78 -12.72 6.37 -1.88
N PRO A 79 -13.36 7.41 -1.32
CA PRO A 79 -14.70 7.29 -0.76
C PRO A 79 -15.74 6.89 -1.82
N ARG A 80 -16.62 5.94 -1.47
CA ARG A 80 -17.83 5.59 -2.23
C ARG A 80 -19.09 5.90 -1.43
N ARG A 81 -20.12 6.38 -2.13
CA ARG A 81 -21.35 6.94 -1.50
C ARG A 81 -22.13 5.97 -0.61
N LYS A 82 -21.92 4.64 -0.66
CA LYS A 82 -22.80 3.68 0.02
C LYS A 82 -22.13 2.49 0.74
N VAL A 83 -21.12 1.78 0.21
CA VAL A 83 -20.38 0.70 0.91
C VAL A 83 -18.99 0.51 0.27
N SER A 84 -18.03 0.04 1.08
CA SER A 84 -16.60 -0.19 0.85
C SER A 84 -15.80 1.03 0.38
N ASP A 85 -15.13 1.62 1.36
CA ASP A 85 -14.12 2.66 1.24
C ASP A 85 -12.93 2.13 0.41
N GLY A 86 -12.79 2.59 -0.84
CA GLY A 86 -11.73 2.14 -1.74
C GLY A 86 -10.35 2.51 -1.20
N SER A 87 -9.35 1.69 -1.50
CA SER A 87 -8.02 1.76 -0.87
C SER A 87 -6.89 1.80 -1.90
N ALA A 88 -5.67 2.08 -1.44
CA ALA A 88 -4.47 2.06 -2.28
C ALA A 88 -3.29 1.40 -1.57
N LEU A 89 -2.43 0.73 -2.33
CA LEU A 89 -1.11 0.25 -1.90
C LEU A 89 -0.01 0.97 -2.67
N GLY A 90 0.90 1.64 -1.96
CA GLY A 90 2.02 2.36 -2.56
C GLY A 90 3.34 1.63 -2.31
N PHE A 91 3.96 1.10 -3.36
CA PHE A 91 5.27 0.43 -3.30
C PHE A 91 6.39 1.43 -3.57
N ARG A 92 7.35 1.59 -2.64
CA ARG A 92 8.54 2.44 -2.85
C ARG A 92 9.55 1.71 -3.72
N MET A 93 9.66 2.11 -4.98
CA MET A 93 10.46 1.36 -5.97
C MET A 93 11.96 1.65 -5.92
N GLY A 94 12.44 2.47 -4.98
CA GLY A 94 13.85 2.86 -4.85
C GLY A 94 14.37 3.79 -5.96
N ASN A 95 13.52 4.17 -6.92
CA ASN A 95 13.88 5.02 -8.07
C ASN A 95 13.20 6.40 -8.02
N ALA A 96 13.00 6.94 -6.81
CA ALA A 96 12.24 8.18 -6.56
C ALA A 96 10.75 8.14 -6.96
N ASN A 97 10.19 6.95 -7.20
CA ASN A 97 8.76 6.78 -7.48
C ASN A 97 8.10 5.80 -6.52
N ILE A 98 6.80 6.03 -6.32
CA ILE A 98 5.88 5.10 -5.68
C ILE A 98 4.91 4.56 -6.73
N GLU A 99 4.84 3.25 -6.88
CA GLU A 99 3.80 2.58 -7.66
C GLU A 99 2.56 2.35 -6.79
N TRP A 100 1.47 3.00 -7.15
CA TRP A 100 0.20 2.99 -6.43
C TRP A 100 -0.80 2.05 -7.09
N PHE A 101 -1.01 0.88 -6.50
CA PHE A 101 -2.11 -0.01 -6.89
C PHE A 101 -3.40 0.44 -6.23
N CYS A 102 -4.38 0.79 -7.05
CA CYS A 102 -5.62 1.39 -6.59
C CYS A 102 -6.76 0.37 -6.65
N PHE A 103 -7.54 0.30 -5.58
CA PHE A 103 -8.62 -0.66 -5.41
C PHE A 103 -9.94 0.07 -5.16
N GLU A 104 -11.03 -0.41 -5.75
CA GLU A 104 -12.36 0.13 -5.51
C GLU A 104 -12.99 -0.31 -4.17
N ARG A 105 -12.29 -1.17 -3.42
CA ARG A 105 -12.69 -1.72 -2.11
C ARG A 105 -11.50 -1.79 -1.15
N CYS A 106 -11.76 -2.19 0.10
CA CYS A 106 -10.74 -2.52 1.10
C CYS A 106 -10.13 -3.88 0.78
N ILE A 107 -8.82 -4.06 1.01
CA ILE A 107 -8.09 -5.30 0.71
C ILE A 107 -7.30 -5.84 1.91
N SER A 108 -7.40 -5.23 3.10
CA SER A 108 -6.63 -5.62 4.30
C SER A 108 -6.82 -7.11 4.64
N GLY A 109 -8.08 -7.51 4.89
CA GLY A 109 -8.42 -8.89 5.23
C GLY A 109 -8.43 -9.89 4.07
N GLU A 110 -8.15 -9.45 2.84
CA GLU A 110 -8.15 -10.32 1.66
C GLU A 110 -6.73 -10.57 1.12
N ILE A 111 -5.94 -9.51 0.96
CA ILE A 111 -4.59 -9.57 0.40
C ILE A 111 -3.55 -9.47 1.51
N LEU A 112 -3.59 -8.40 2.30
CA LEU A 112 -2.51 -8.05 3.23
C LEU A 112 -2.36 -9.08 4.35
N GLU A 113 -3.47 -9.62 4.83
CA GLU A 113 -3.50 -10.54 5.97
C GLU A 113 -3.51 -12.03 5.58
N ARG A 114 -3.62 -12.36 4.29
CA ARG A 114 -3.88 -13.75 3.85
C ARG A 114 -3.02 -14.29 2.74
N TRP A 115 -2.36 -13.43 1.97
CA TRP A 115 -1.52 -13.90 0.88
C TRP A 115 -0.18 -14.38 1.42
N MET A 116 0.07 -15.66 1.23
CA MET A 116 1.25 -16.37 1.74
C MET A 116 2.02 -17.00 0.60
N TRP A 117 3.34 -17.03 0.74
CA TRP A 117 4.22 -17.78 -0.13
C TRP A 117 4.31 -19.24 0.33
N ASP A 118 3.97 -20.16 -0.55
CA ASP A 118 4.22 -21.59 -0.33
C ASP A 118 5.63 -21.95 -0.83
N PRO A 119 6.56 -22.32 0.07
CA PRO A 119 7.92 -22.70 -0.33
C PRO A 119 7.96 -23.98 -1.18
N GLU A 120 6.99 -24.89 -1.03
CA GLU A 120 6.98 -26.16 -1.78
C GLU A 120 6.53 -25.94 -3.22
N SER A 121 5.36 -25.32 -3.43
CA SER A 121 4.84 -25.05 -4.77
C SER A 121 5.45 -23.82 -5.45
N ARG A 122 6.19 -22.99 -4.70
CA ARG A 122 6.74 -21.70 -5.14
C ARG A 122 5.68 -20.79 -5.74
N LYS A 123 4.53 -20.70 -5.08
CA LYS A 123 3.37 -19.91 -5.51
C LYS A 123 2.74 -19.18 -4.33
N VAL A 124 1.98 -18.15 -4.66
CA VAL A 124 1.09 -17.50 -3.68
C VAL A 124 -0.11 -18.40 -3.42
N GLN A 125 -0.41 -18.59 -2.15
CA GLN A 125 -1.62 -19.22 -1.66
C GLN A 125 -2.39 -18.24 -0.77
N ILE A 126 -3.69 -18.46 -0.67
CA ILE A 126 -4.56 -17.70 0.24
C ILE A 126 -4.77 -18.59 1.46
N ALA A 127 -4.47 -18.09 2.65
CA ALA A 127 -4.74 -18.82 3.89
C ALA A 127 -6.24 -19.16 4.00
N GLU A 128 -6.57 -20.45 4.08
CA GLU A 128 -7.93 -20.94 4.24
C GLU A 128 -8.25 -21.18 5.72
N GLY A 129 -9.19 -20.40 6.26
CA GLY A 129 -9.73 -20.59 7.62
C GLY A 129 -8.81 -20.13 8.76
N GLY A 130 -9.41 -19.59 9.83
CA GLY A 130 -8.69 -19.17 11.04
C GLY A 130 -8.07 -17.77 10.99
N VAL A 131 -7.48 -17.37 12.12
CA VAL A 131 -6.67 -16.16 12.25
C VAL A 131 -5.25 -16.50 11.85
N VAL A 132 -4.72 -15.85 10.81
CA VAL A 132 -3.31 -15.98 10.42
C VAL A 132 -2.47 -15.24 11.45
N ASP A 133 -1.37 -15.86 11.90
CA ASP A 133 -0.38 -15.16 12.72
C ASP A 133 0.24 -14.04 11.89
N GLU A 134 0.13 -12.80 12.37
CA GLU A 134 0.69 -11.62 11.69
C GLU A 134 2.21 -11.69 11.53
N ASN A 135 2.88 -12.55 12.32
CA ASN A 135 4.33 -12.79 12.26
C ASN A 135 4.70 -14.02 11.41
N ASP A 136 3.76 -14.64 10.69
CA ASP A 136 4.07 -15.81 9.86
C ASP A 136 5.07 -15.40 8.75
N PRO A 137 6.28 -15.99 8.69
CA PRO A 137 7.32 -15.59 7.75
C PRO A 137 6.94 -15.84 6.28
N ARG A 138 5.88 -16.63 6.02
CA ARG A 138 5.35 -16.88 4.69
C ARG A 138 4.44 -15.75 4.21
N LEU A 139 3.94 -14.87 5.08
CA LEU A 139 3.14 -13.72 4.65
C LEU A 139 3.92 -12.86 3.65
N LEU A 140 3.25 -12.50 2.56
CA LEU A 140 3.83 -11.60 1.55
C LEU A 140 4.00 -10.17 2.09
N PHE A 141 3.14 -9.77 3.02
CA PHE A 141 3.13 -8.45 3.65
C PHE A 141 3.35 -8.61 5.15
N ASP A 142 4.51 -8.14 5.61
CA ASP A 142 4.87 -8.10 7.03
C ASP A 142 4.58 -6.70 7.56
N ARG A 143 3.65 -6.56 8.53
CA ARG A 143 3.25 -5.24 9.04
C ARG A 143 4.27 -4.74 10.05
N VAL A 144 4.88 -3.59 9.78
CA VAL A 144 5.99 -3.07 10.60
C VAL A 144 5.69 -1.75 11.32
N ALA A 145 4.72 -0.97 10.84
CA ALA A 145 4.32 0.25 11.53
C ALA A 145 2.89 0.67 11.23
N SER A 146 2.33 1.49 12.13
CA SER A 146 1.03 2.14 11.98
C SER A 146 1.22 3.64 12.12
N LEU A 147 0.91 4.39 11.06
CA LEU A 147 1.15 5.81 10.96
C LEU A 147 -0.15 6.60 11.08
N GLY A 148 -0.38 7.17 12.26
CA GLY A 148 -1.48 8.10 12.49
C GLY A 148 -1.21 9.47 11.88
N LYS A 149 -2.29 10.21 11.57
CA LYS A 149 -2.19 11.60 11.12
C LYS A 149 -1.52 12.52 12.16
N GLY A 150 -1.55 12.17 13.45
CA GLY A 150 -0.99 12.99 14.54
C GLY A 150 -1.89 14.16 14.97
N THR A 151 -3.08 14.31 14.38
CA THR A 151 -4.08 15.30 14.83
C THR A 151 -5.49 14.81 14.54
N GLU A 152 -6.39 14.95 15.52
CA GLU A 152 -7.81 14.61 15.36
C GLU A 152 -8.59 15.69 14.60
N ARG A 153 -8.02 16.89 14.48
CA ARG A 153 -8.65 18.02 13.79
C ARG A 153 -8.49 17.87 12.28
N ARG A 154 -9.45 18.41 11.52
CA ARG A 154 -9.40 18.47 10.04
C ARG A 154 -8.45 19.56 9.53
N VAL A 155 -7.19 19.52 9.97
CA VAL A 155 -6.14 20.49 9.62
C VAL A 155 -4.91 19.77 9.07
N VAL A 156 -4.09 20.51 8.32
CA VAL A 156 -2.85 19.98 7.71
C VAL A 156 -1.60 20.39 8.51
N LYS A 157 -1.58 21.59 9.09
CA LYS A 157 -0.39 22.21 9.70
C LYS A 157 0.20 21.41 10.88
N ALA A 158 -0.61 20.60 11.57
CA ALA A 158 -0.19 19.77 12.70
C ALA A 158 -0.12 18.27 12.36
N ALA A 159 -0.27 17.91 11.08
CA ALA A 159 -0.28 16.51 10.68
C ALA A 159 1.14 15.96 10.54
N HIS A 160 1.32 14.68 10.84
CA HIS A 160 2.58 13.96 10.67
C HIS A 160 3.08 14.10 9.23
N LYS A 161 4.36 14.46 9.08
CA LYS A 161 4.96 14.80 7.78
C LYS A 161 4.86 13.62 6.82
N GLU A 162 5.29 12.44 7.26
CA GLU A 162 5.28 11.23 6.44
C GLU A 162 3.86 10.82 6.02
N HIS A 163 2.88 10.95 6.92
CA HIS A 163 1.47 10.62 6.63
C HIS A 163 0.93 11.53 5.52
N ASN A 164 1.30 12.81 5.54
CA ASN A 164 0.98 13.76 4.48
C ASN A 164 1.70 13.43 3.18
N GLN A 165 2.96 13.01 3.23
CA GLN A 165 3.75 12.68 2.05
C GLN A 165 3.21 11.46 1.30
N TRP A 166 2.80 10.41 2.01
CA TRP A 166 2.14 9.25 1.42
C TRP A 166 0.84 9.64 0.70
N HIS A 167 -0.05 10.37 1.39
CA HIS A 167 -1.30 10.83 0.79
C HIS A 167 -1.07 11.77 -0.40
N GLY A 168 -0.14 12.72 -0.27
CA GLY A 168 0.25 13.67 -1.30
C GLY A 168 0.84 13.00 -2.54
N SER A 169 1.70 11.99 -2.36
CA SER A 169 2.25 11.21 -3.47
C SER A 169 1.14 10.57 -4.31
N LEU A 170 0.14 9.97 -3.67
CA LEU A 170 -1.03 9.43 -4.37
C LEU A 170 -1.88 10.52 -5.03
N TRP A 171 -2.05 11.66 -4.35
CA TRP A 171 -2.83 12.80 -4.85
C TRP A 171 -2.29 13.35 -6.18
N ASP A 172 -0.97 13.45 -6.28
CA ASP A 172 -0.30 13.96 -7.48
C ASP A 172 -0.01 12.87 -8.53
N ALA A 173 -0.23 11.59 -8.19
CA ALA A 173 0.08 10.46 -9.02
C ALA A 173 -0.65 10.48 -10.37
N LYS A 174 0.01 9.95 -11.40
CA LYS A 174 -0.52 9.86 -12.77
C LYS A 174 -0.66 8.41 -13.19
N LEU A 175 -1.59 8.13 -14.10
CA LEU A 175 -1.71 6.81 -14.73
C LEU A 175 -0.35 6.36 -15.27
N ARG A 176 0.04 5.13 -14.94
CA ARG A 176 1.24 4.51 -15.49
C ARG A 176 1.08 4.45 -17.01
N ARG A 177 1.80 5.31 -17.73
CA ARG A 177 1.86 5.25 -19.19
C ARG A 177 2.68 4.02 -19.57
N VAL A 178 2.00 2.94 -19.92
CA VAL A 178 2.65 1.82 -20.59
C VAL A 178 3.01 2.32 -22.00
N LYS A 179 4.30 2.52 -22.28
CA LYS A 179 4.74 2.54 -23.67
C LYS A 179 4.52 1.12 -24.18
N VAL A 180 3.52 0.95 -25.05
CA VAL A 180 3.35 -0.24 -25.87
C VAL A 180 4.45 -0.24 -26.93
#